data_AF-A0A2N5S7E3-F1
#
_entry.id   AF-A0A2N5S7E3-F1
#
_cell.length_a   1.000
_cell.length_b   1.000
_cell.length_c   1.000
_cell.angle_alpha   90.00
_cell.angle_beta   90.00
_cell.angle_gamma   90.00
#
_symmetry.space_group_name_H-M   'P 1'
#
loop_
_entity.id
_entity.type
_entity.pdbx_description
1 polymer ?
#
loop_
_entity_poly.entity_id
_entity_poly.type
_entity_poly.pdbx_seq_one_letter_code
_entity_poly.pdbx_strand_id
1 'polypeptide(L)'
;MQESRGRELRGMVQFEPFVILCRKVIKKWSLPTTNHITKVCGLVETISSRVIVKECDKILVDYFLERMVEYINQQHGKIDLDASEIFDDELTPLTCQEFILPGVVSDPPPPPTNPKNEPYVEEECVPPHESEYEYDPAEGTSEDLERNSGTDSDSSSGSEDDGRGSRPADTAEDKRIRSFVREYCRAAATRYVDAICLYVVERRLFKNCDVRFTDWFMKDNAVLAHVREPAHISSLRKSLPIKIKETQLCLGHS
;
A
#
# COMPACT_ATOMS: atom_id res chain seq x y z
N MET A 1 32.29 -35.83 -25.47
CA MET A 1 32.03 -35.37 -24.09
C MET A 1 31.34 -34.03 -24.20
N GLN A 2 30.04 -33.99 -23.92
CA GLN A 2 29.23 -32.77 -24.02
C GLN A 2 29.13 -32.18 -22.62
N GLU A 3 29.72 -31.00 -22.44
CA GLU A 3 29.81 -30.29 -21.17
C GLU A 3 28.41 -30.02 -20.61
N SER A 4 28.19 -30.44 -19.37
CA SER A 4 27.04 -30.11 -18.53
C SER A 4 27.07 -28.63 -18.17
N ARG A 5 26.70 -27.77 -19.12
CA ARG A 5 26.32 -26.38 -18.85
C ARG A 5 25.01 -26.38 -18.06
N GLY A 6 25.11 -26.22 -16.75
CA GLY A 6 24.09 -25.61 -15.88
C GLY A 6 22.65 -26.12 -16.01
N ARG A 7 22.42 -27.39 -16.36
CA ARG A 7 21.07 -27.95 -16.36
C ARG A 7 20.73 -28.34 -14.93
N GLU A 8 19.69 -27.71 -14.41
CA GLU A 8 19.07 -28.04 -13.13
C GLU A 8 18.85 -29.55 -12.99
N LEU A 9 18.99 -30.07 -11.77
CA LEU A 9 18.90 -31.50 -11.50
C LEU A 9 17.54 -32.04 -11.98
N ARG A 10 17.58 -33.14 -12.72
CA ARG A 10 16.39 -33.82 -13.25
C ARG A 10 15.42 -34.14 -12.11
N GLY A 11 14.25 -33.50 -12.09
CA GLY A 11 13.22 -33.65 -11.05
C GLY A 11 13.00 -32.42 -10.16
N MET A 12 13.88 -31.41 -10.26
CA MET A 12 13.66 -30.08 -9.67
C MET A 12 12.85 -29.19 -10.62
N VAL A 13 12.02 -28.31 -10.07
CA VAL A 13 11.32 -27.27 -10.84
C VAL A 13 12.37 -26.39 -11.50
N GLN A 14 12.23 -26.14 -12.81
CA GLN A 14 13.17 -25.27 -13.50
C GLN A 14 13.05 -23.85 -12.94
N PHE A 15 14.14 -23.36 -12.35
CA PHE A 15 14.20 -22.09 -11.63
C PHE A 15 14.07 -20.92 -12.61
N GLU A 16 14.72 -20.98 -13.76
CA GLU A 16 14.66 -19.89 -14.75
C GLU A 16 13.22 -19.67 -15.29
N PRO A 17 12.47 -20.70 -15.74
CA PRO A 17 11.05 -20.55 -16.08
C PRO A 17 10.18 -20.06 -14.92
N PHE A 18 10.44 -20.51 -13.69
CA PHE A 18 9.73 -20.04 -12.51
C PHE A 18 9.92 -18.53 -12.30
N VAL A 19 11.16 -18.04 -12.33
CA VAL A 19 11.49 -16.61 -12.20
C VAL A 19 10.79 -15.79 -13.30
N ILE A 20 10.84 -16.26 -14.54
CA ILE A 20 10.19 -15.59 -15.68
C ILE A 20 8.66 -15.49 -15.47
N LEU A 21 8.02 -16.57 -14.99
CA LEU A 21 6.58 -16.60 -14.75
C LEU A 21 6.18 -15.69 -13.58
N CYS A 22 6.92 -15.72 -12.47
CA CYS A 22 6.69 -14.82 -11.34
C CYS A 22 6.83 -13.35 -11.75
N ARG A 23 7.90 -12.99 -12.46
CA ARG A 23 8.10 -11.63 -12.99
C ARG A 23 6.92 -11.17 -13.86
N LYS A 24 6.36 -12.04 -14.70
CA LYS A 24 5.19 -11.72 -15.53
C LYS A 24 3.94 -11.42 -14.70
N VAL A 25 3.77 -12.07 -13.55
CA VAL A 25 2.66 -11.82 -12.63
C VAL A 25 2.89 -10.52 -11.87
N ILE A 26 4.07 -10.35 -11.27
CA ILE A 26 4.44 -9.18 -10.46
C ILE A 26 4.37 -7.89 -11.28
N LYS A 27 4.79 -7.93 -12.55
CA LYS A 27 4.66 -6.79 -13.47
C LYS A 27 3.24 -6.22 -13.60
N LYS A 28 2.21 -7.01 -13.31
CA LYS A 28 0.81 -6.55 -13.34
C LYS A 28 0.42 -5.74 -12.11
N TRP A 29 1.23 -5.74 -11.05
CA TRP A 29 0.94 -5.04 -9.80
C TRP A 29 1.24 -3.54 -9.88
N SER A 30 2.16 -3.11 -10.77
CA SER A 30 2.59 -1.71 -10.88
C SER A 30 1.42 -0.75 -11.11
N LEU A 31 0.56 -1.02 -12.10
CA LEU A 31 -0.57 -0.17 -12.42
C LEU A 31 -1.60 -0.06 -11.26
N PRO A 32 -2.07 -1.17 -10.65
CA PRO A 32 -2.87 -1.10 -9.43
C PRO A 32 -2.21 -0.30 -8.30
N THR A 33 -0.91 -0.47 -8.08
CA THR A 33 -0.15 0.27 -7.04
C THR A 33 -0.15 1.76 -7.30
N THR A 34 0.24 2.20 -8.51
CA THR A 34 0.23 3.63 -8.88
C THR A 34 -1.18 4.21 -8.76
N ASN A 35 -2.20 3.50 -9.26
CA ASN A 35 -3.59 3.95 -9.14
C ASN A 35 -4.05 4.07 -7.68
N HIS A 36 -3.64 3.14 -6.81
CA HIS A 36 -3.95 3.20 -5.39
C HIS A 36 -3.30 4.43 -4.74
N ILE A 37 -1.99 4.61 -4.96
CA ILE A 37 -1.22 5.74 -4.45
C ILE A 37 -1.84 7.08 -4.88
N THR A 38 -2.12 7.25 -6.17
CA THR A 38 -2.74 8.47 -6.71
C THR A 38 -4.10 8.74 -6.06
N LYS A 39 -4.94 7.71 -5.88
CA LYS A 39 -6.24 7.86 -5.24
C LYS A 39 -6.12 8.28 -3.77
N VAL A 40 -5.21 7.66 -3.02
CA VAL A 40 -5.02 7.99 -1.60
C VAL A 40 -4.48 9.42 -1.45
N CYS A 41 -3.48 9.81 -2.23
CA CYS A 41 -2.97 11.18 -2.21
C CYS A 41 -4.06 12.21 -2.55
N GLY A 42 -4.87 11.94 -3.57
CA GLY A 42 -6.00 12.82 -3.94
C GLY A 42 -7.09 12.91 -2.86
N LEU A 43 -7.35 11.82 -2.12
CA LEU A 43 -8.25 11.84 -0.97
C LEU A 43 -7.69 12.71 0.16
N VAL A 44 -6.40 12.56 0.49
CA VAL A 44 -5.74 13.37 1.51
C VAL A 44 -5.75 14.85 1.13
N GLU A 45 -5.50 15.17 -0.13
CA GLU A 45 -5.56 16.54 -0.65
C GLU A 45 -6.97 17.13 -0.50
N THR A 46 -7.99 16.37 -0.92
CA THR A 46 -9.38 16.80 -0.86
C THR A 46 -9.82 17.05 0.59
N ILE A 47 -9.49 16.13 1.51
CA ILE A 47 -9.85 16.26 2.93
C ILE A 47 -9.11 17.45 3.56
N SER A 48 -7.81 17.56 3.33
CA SER A 48 -6.99 18.65 3.86
C SER A 48 -7.50 20.01 3.37
N SER A 49 -7.83 20.12 2.09
CA SER A 49 -8.38 21.35 1.51
C SER A 49 -9.71 21.74 2.15
N ARG A 50 -10.60 20.77 2.39
CA ARG A 50 -11.87 21.01 3.09
C ARG A 50 -11.66 21.51 4.52
N VAL A 51 -10.69 20.93 5.23
CA VAL A 51 -10.36 21.36 6.60
C VAL A 51 -9.81 22.78 6.60
N ILE A 52 -8.89 23.12 5.68
CA ILE A 52 -8.34 24.49 5.58
C ILE A 52 -9.44 25.51 5.32
N VAL A 53 -10.30 25.28 4.33
CA VAL A 53 -11.38 26.23 3.99
C VAL A 53 -12.34 26.43 5.17
N LYS A 54 -12.55 25.39 5.98
CA LYS A 54 -13.47 25.43 7.12
C LYS A 54 -12.88 26.09 8.36
N GLU A 55 -11.62 25.80 8.67
CA GLU A 55 -11.01 26.13 9.96
C GLU A 55 -9.99 27.29 9.89
N CYS A 56 -9.40 27.58 8.72
CA CYS A 56 -8.42 28.68 8.59
C CYS A 56 -9.10 30.05 8.40
N ASP A 57 -8.42 31.10 8.86
CA ASP A 57 -8.81 32.48 8.57
C ASP A 57 -8.85 32.70 7.05
N LYS A 58 -9.90 33.36 6.56
CA LYS A 58 -10.12 33.63 5.13
C LYS A 58 -8.94 34.32 4.45
N ILE A 59 -8.15 35.09 5.21
CA ILE A 59 -6.96 35.78 4.69
C ILE A 59 -5.85 34.77 4.35
N LEU A 60 -5.82 33.64 5.05
CA LEU A 60 -4.78 32.62 4.99
C LEU A 60 -5.17 31.41 4.14
N VAL A 61 -6.46 31.19 3.88
CA VAL A 61 -6.98 30.00 3.17
C VAL A 61 -6.24 29.73 1.86
N ASP A 62 -6.17 30.71 0.95
CA ASP A 62 -5.57 30.50 -0.38
C ASP A 62 -4.11 30.07 -0.27
N TYR A 63 -3.37 30.69 0.65
CA TYR A 63 -1.98 30.38 0.90
C TYR A 63 -1.81 28.96 1.47
N PHE A 64 -2.60 28.58 2.49
CA PHE A 64 -2.52 27.23 3.06
C PHE A 64 -2.95 26.15 2.06
N LEU A 65 -3.92 26.43 1.18
CA LEU A 65 -4.33 25.51 0.13
C LEU A 65 -3.17 25.22 -0.84
N GLU A 66 -2.54 26.26 -1.37
CA GLU A 66 -1.40 26.11 -2.28
C GLU A 66 -0.27 25.31 -1.62
N ARG A 67 0.06 25.63 -0.37
CA ARG A 67 1.11 24.92 0.38
C ARG A 67 0.76 23.48 0.71
N MET A 68 -0.49 23.18 1.04
CA MET A 68 -0.90 21.80 1.27
C MET A 68 -0.83 20.96 0.00
N VAL A 69 -1.26 21.51 -1.14
CA VAL A 69 -1.15 20.83 -2.44
C VAL A 69 0.32 20.57 -2.77
N GLU A 70 1.19 21.56 -2.60
CA GLU A 70 2.62 21.40 -2.84
C GLU A 70 3.25 20.35 -1.91
N TYR A 71 2.92 20.37 -0.62
CA TYR A 71 3.38 19.37 0.34
C TYR A 71 2.97 17.95 -0.06
N ILE A 72 1.69 17.76 -0.42
CA ILE A 72 1.16 16.46 -0.81
C ILE A 72 1.82 15.98 -2.11
N ASN A 73 2.03 16.85 -3.09
CA ASN A 73 2.76 16.53 -4.32
C ASN A 73 4.20 16.09 -4.03
N GLN A 74 4.88 16.74 -3.08
CA GLN A 74 6.22 16.31 -2.64
C GLN A 74 6.20 14.96 -1.92
N GLN A 75 5.18 14.65 -1.12
CA GLN A 75 5.06 13.31 -0.52
C GLN A 75 4.72 12.26 -1.56
N HIS A 76 3.85 12.57 -2.53
CA HIS A 76 3.49 11.67 -3.63
C HIS A 76 4.73 11.23 -4.42
N GLY A 77 5.60 12.16 -4.81
CA GLY A 77 6.84 11.80 -5.50
C GLY A 77 7.79 10.91 -4.66
N LYS A 78 7.82 11.09 -3.34
CA LYS A 78 8.61 10.21 -2.44
C LYS A 78 7.98 8.82 -2.29
N ILE A 79 6.65 8.76 -2.25
CA ILE A 79 5.90 7.50 -2.21
C ILE A 79 6.13 6.70 -3.49
N ASP A 80 6.09 7.35 -4.66
CA ASP A 80 6.36 6.69 -5.94
C ASP A 80 7.79 6.12 -6.00
N LEU A 81 8.77 6.85 -5.48
CA LEU A 81 10.17 6.37 -5.40
C LEU A 81 10.29 5.16 -4.49
N ASP A 82 9.80 5.24 -3.25
CA ASP A 82 9.83 4.13 -2.29
C ASP A 82 9.06 2.90 -2.81
N ALA A 83 7.91 3.12 -3.46
CA ALA A 83 7.10 2.04 -4.04
C ALA A 83 7.81 1.37 -5.24
N SER A 84 8.55 2.14 -6.04
CA SER A 84 9.37 1.61 -7.12
C SER A 84 10.50 0.73 -6.60
N GLU A 85 11.17 1.14 -5.52
CA GLU A 85 12.24 0.36 -4.89
C GLU A 85 11.72 -1.01 -4.41
N ILE A 86 10.60 -1.02 -3.67
CA ILE A 86 9.96 -2.26 -3.20
C ILE A 86 9.51 -3.14 -4.38
N PHE A 87 9.01 -2.53 -5.46
CA PHE A 87 8.59 -3.26 -6.63
C PHE A 87 9.77 -3.93 -7.36
N ASP A 88 10.89 -3.22 -7.47
CA ASP A 88 12.11 -3.74 -8.09
C ASP A 88 12.72 -4.90 -7.28
N ASP A 89 12.64 -4.83 -5.95
CA ASP A 89 13.04 -5.93 -5.06
C ASP A 89 12.19 -7.18 -5.29
N GLU A 90 10.86 -7.05 -5.40
CA GLU A 90 9.96 -8.17 -5.66
C GLU A 90 10.13 -8.78 -7.07
N LEU A 91 10.68 -8.05 -8.05
CA LEU A 91 11.01 -8.61 -9.36
C LEU A 91 12.13 -9.66 -9.32
N THR A 92 12.84 -9.79 -8.19
CA THR A 92 13.86 -10.81 -7.97
C THR A 92 13.37 -11.84 -6.96
N PRO A 93 12.63 -12.87 -7.41
CA PRO A 93 12.05 -13.83 -6.49
C PRO A 93 13.14 -14.64 -5.77
N LEU A 94 13.19 -14.51 -4.44
CA LEU A 94 14.11 -15.24 -3.59
C LEU A 94 13.52 -16.61 -3.23
N THR A 95 14.30 -17.67 -3.42
CA THR A 95 13.91 -19.06 -3.11
C THR A 95 14.00 -19.42 -1.63
N CYS A 96 14.48 -18.50 -0.78
CA CYS A 96 14.68 -18.73 0.65
C CYS A 96 13.46 -18.38 1.52
N GLN A 97 12.27 -18.25 0.92
CA GLN A 97 11.06 -18.31 1.73
C GLN A 97 10.83 -19.75 2.15
N GLU A 98 10.57 -19.96 3.43
CA GLU A 98 10.14 -21.26 3.96
C GLU A 98 8.80 -21.64 3.31
N PHE A 99 8.86 -22.22 2.12
CA PHE A 99 7.73 -22.89 1.52
C PHE A 99 7.62 -24.24 2.21
N ILE A 100 6.67 -24.38 3.14
CA ILE A 100 6.17 -25.70 3.52
C ILE A 100 5.51 -26.25 2.27
N LEU A 101 6.28 -27.01 1.48
CA LEU A 101 5.77 -27.70 0.31
C LEU A 101 4.72 -28.72 0.77
N PRO A 102 3.45 -28.59 0.35
CA PRO A 102 2.44 -29.60 0.66
C PRO A 102 2.84 -30.88 -0.08
N GLY A 103 3.50 -31.80 0.63
CA GLY A 103 3.98 -33.06 0.06
C GLY A 103 5.25 -33.63 0.68
N VAL A 104 6.00 -32.85 1.47
CA VAL A 104 7.02 -33.43 2.37
C VAL A 104 6.35 -33.63 3.71
N VAL A 105 5.80 -34.82 3.90
CA VAL A 105 5.46 -35.31 5.25
C VAL A 105 6.80 -35.39 5.98
N SER A 106 7.14 -34.38 6.77
CA SER A 106 8.13 -34.58 7.83
C SER A 106 7.50 -35.59 8.78
N ASP A 107 8.10 -36.78 8.86
CA ASP A 107 7.73 -37.77 9.85
C ASP A 107 7.66 -37.09 11.22
N PRO A 108 6.61 -37.34 12.03
CA PRO A 108 6.55 -36.79 13.36
C PRO A 108 7.79 -37.23 14.15
N PRO A 109 8.41 -36.34 14.94
CA PRO A 109 9.56 -36.72 15.74
C PRO A 109 9.15 -37.87 16.68
N PRO A 110 10.00 -38.89 16.86
CA PRO A 110 9.68 -40.00 17.75
C PRO A 110 9.44 -39.45 19.17
N PRO A 111 8.45 -40.00 19.91
CA PRO A 111 8.12 -39.51 21.23
C PRO A 111 9.33 -39.60 22.16
N PRO A 112 9.58 -38.59 23.00
CA PRO A 112 10.75 -38.58 23.87
C PRO A 112 10.64 -39.70 24.90
N THR A 113 11.56 -40.67 24.81
CA THR A 113 11.83 -41.62 25.88
C THR A 113 12.42 -40.87 27.07
N ASN A 114 11.61 -40.71 28.11
CA ASN A 114 12.02 -40.18 29.41
C ASN A 114 12.94 -41.18 30.12
N PRO A 115 14.11 -40.74 30.61
CA PRO A 115 14.45 -41.10 31.98
C PRO A 115 15.06 -39.93 32.78
N LYS A 116 14.33 -39.54 33.84
CA LYS A 116 14.76 -39.27 35.23
C LYS A 116 16.07 -38.47 35.45
N ASN A 117 15.83 -37.28 36.04
CA ASN A 117 16.52 -36.64 37.18
C ASN A 117 18.01 -36.27 37.04
N GLU A 118 18.29 -34.97 36.98
CA GLU A 118 19.08 -34.23 37.99
C GLU A 118 18.88 -32.70 37.83
N PRO A 119 19.05 -31.87 38.89
CA PRO A 119 18.58 -30.49 38.94
C PRO A 119 19.65 -29.49 38.47
N TYR A 120 19.25 -28.49 37.69
CA TYR A 120 20.08 -27.32 37.41
C TYR A 120 19.30 -26.04 37.71
N VAL A 121 19.99 -25.09 38.36
CA VAL A 121 19.47 -23.89 39.01
C VAL A 121 19.31 -22.72 38.03
N GLU A 122 18.30 -21.90 38.33
CA GLU A 122 17.82 -20.61 37.79
C GLU A 122 18.72 -19.81 36.82
N GLU A 123 18.09 -19.28 35.77
CA GLU A 123 18.20 -17.84 35.47
C GLU A 123 16.86 -17.32 34.91
N GLU A 124 16.24 -16.41 35.66
CA GLU A 124 14.96 -15.79 35.39
C GLU A 124 15.14 -14.63 34.40
N CYS A 125 14.79 -14.84 33.13
CA CYS A 125 14.65 -13.76 32.15
C CYS A 125 13.16 -13.46 31.94
N VAL A 126 12.67 -12.44 32.64
CA VAL A 126 11.32 -11.87 32.48
C VAL A 126 11.27 -11.08 31.16
N PRO A 127 10.39 -11.42 30.20
CA PRO A 127 10.00 -10.49 29.14
C PRO A 127 8.84 -9.59 29.62
N PRO A 128 8.80 -8.30 29.24
CA PRO A 128 7.71 -7.42 29.63
C PRO A 128 6.41 -7.81 28.93
N HIS A 129 5.36 -7.80 29.74
CA HIS A 129 3.94 -7.88 29.44
C HIS A 129 3.55 -6.99 28.24
N GLU A 130 3.11 -7.59 27.13
CA GLU A 130 2.27 -6.89 26.14
C GLU A 130 0.86 -7.48 26.20
N SER A 131 -0.09 -6.57 26.30
CA SER A 131 -1.50 -6.80 26.57
C SER A 131 -2.21 -7.44 25.38
N GLU A 132 -3.04 -8.42 25.71
CA GLU A 132 -4.00 -9.07 24.81
C GLU A 132 -5.01 -8.04 24.29
N TYR A 133 -5.14 -7.91 22.97
CA TYR A 133 -6.37 -7.46 22.35
C TYR A 133 -7.02 -8.67 21.67
N GLU A 134 -8.08 -9.13 22.33
CA GLU A 134 -9.05 -10.12 21.88
C GLU A 134 -9.79 -9.57 20.64
N TYR A 135 -9.65 -10.25 19.50
CA TYR A 135 -10.42 -9.96 18.29
C TYR A 135 -11.46 -11.07 18.10
N ASP A 136 -12.72 -10.70 18.24
CA ASP A 136 -13.89 -11.55 18.06
C ASP A 136 -14.35 -11.54 16.59
N PRO A 137 -14.31 -12.66 15.83
CA PRO A 137 -14.80 -12.70 14.46
C PRO A 137 -16.13 -13.45 14.41
N ALA A 138 -17.23 -12.70 14.43
CA ALA A 138 -18.53 -13.10 13.94
C ALA A 138 -19.05 -11.95 13.06
N GLU A 139 -19.51 -12.11 11.83
CA GLU A 139 -20.11 -13.26 11.16
C GLU A 139 -19.75 -13.20 9.67
N GLY A 140 -19.44 -14.38 9.11
CA GLY A 140 -19.57 -14.61 7.68
C GLY A 140 -20.98 -15.10 7.38
N THR A 141 -21.54 -14.63 6.27
CA THR A 141 -22.44 -15.45 5.46
C THR A 141 -22.09 -15.25 3.99
N SER A 142 -21.67 -16.38 3.43
CA SER A 142 -21.41 -16.74 2.05
C SER A 142 -22.70 -16.88 1.23
N GLU A 143 -22.49 -17.15 -0.07
CA GLU A 143 -23.43 -17.71 -1.06
C GLU A 143 -24.23 -16.66 -1.86
N ASP A 144 -24.36 -16.72 -3.19
CA ASP A 144 -23.89 -17.69 -4.18
C ASP A 144 -24.21 -17.22 -5.63
N LEU A 145 -23.52 -17.90 -6.56
CA LEU A 145 -23.93 -18.29 -7.92
C LEU A 145 -24.28 -17.29 -9.05
N GLU A 146 -23.47 -17.42 -10.11
CA GLU A 146 -23.85 -17.65 -11.53
C GLU A 146 -24.73 -16.63 -12.28
N ARG A 147 -24.25 -16.17 -13.45
CA ARG A 147 -24.51 -16.81 -14.76
C ARG A 147 -24.35 -15.79 -15.89
N ASN A 148 -23.44 -16.08 -16.82
CA ASN A 148 -23.35 -15.42 -18.12
C ASN A 148 -24.39 -16.03 -19.08
N SER A 149 -25.08 -15.20 -19.86
CA SER A 149 -25.73 -15.56 -21.13
C SER A 149 -25.83 -14.28 -21.98
N GLY A 150 -25.04 -14.12 -23.04
CA GLY A 150 -25.46 -14.33 -24.44
C GLY A 150 -26.05 -13.01 -24.98
N THR A 151 -25.83 -12.50 -26.19
CA THR A 151 -25.34 -12.95 -27.51
C THR A 151 -25.25 -11.59 -28.30
N ASP A 152 -24.49 -11.32 -29.36
CA ASP A 152 -24.43 -11.93 -30.68
C ASP A 152 -23.45 -11.14 -31.57
N SER A 153 -22.79 -11.89 -32.46
CA SER A 153 -22.47 -11.59 -33.86
C SER A 153 -21.61 -10.36 -34.24
N ASP A 154 -20.43 -10.64 -34.81
CA ASP A 154 -20.26 -10.41 -36.26
C ASP A 154 -19.11 -11.23 -36.87
N SER A 155 -19.38 -11.68 -38.09
CA SER A 155 -18.58 -12.63 -38.86
C SER A 155 -17.58 -11.92 -39.77
N SER A 156 -16.37 -12.48 -39.94
CA SER A 156 -15.65 -12.36 -41.22
C SER A 156 -14.69 -13.52 -41.45
N SER A 157 -14.86 -14.12 -42.62
CA SER A 157 -14.17 -15.27 -43.20
C SER A 157 -12.73 -14.95 -43.63
N GLY A 158 -11.83 -15.92 -43.45
CA GLY A 158 -10.49 -15.94 -44.04
C GLY A 158 -9.82 -17.26 -43.72
N SER A 159 -10.03 -18.23 -44.60
CA SER A 159 -9.46 -19.58 -44.55
C SER A 159 -7.95 -19.57 -44.78
N GLU A 160 -7.19 -19.97 -43.77
CA GLU A 160 -5.88 -20.60 -43.96
C GLU A 160 -5.85 -21.94 -43.21
N ASP A 161 -5.45 -22.92 -44.00
CA ASP A 161 -5.51 -24.35 -43.81
C ASP A 161 -4.32 -24.86 -42.98
N ASP A 162 -4.66 -25.71 -42.02
CA ASP A 162 -3.90 -26.83 -41.46
C ASP A 162 -2.40 -26.69 -41.16
N GLY A 163 -2.16 -26.09 -39.99
CA GLY A 163 -1.04 -26.41 -39.12
C GLY A 163 -1.53 -26.75 -37.71
N ARG A 164 -2.41 -27.75 -37.57
CA ARG A 164 -2.96 -28.24 -36.29
C ARG A 164 -1.85 -28.91 -35.45
N GLY A 165 -0.95 -28.09 -34.92
CA GLY A 165 -0.14 -28.46 -33.77
C GLY A 165 -1.05 -28.56 -32.56
N SER A 166 -1.50 -29.78 -32.25
CA SER A 166 -2.12 -30.11 -30.97
C SER A 166 -1.34 -29.43 -29.85
N ARG A 167 -1.95 -28.46 -29.17
CA ARG A 167 -1.45 -27.97 -27.89
C ARG A 167 -1.17 -29.21 -27.04
N PRO A 168 0.08 -29.46 -26.60
CA PRO A 168 0.36 -30.64 -25.80
C PRO A 168 -0.53 -30.57 -24.55
N ALA A 169 -1.16 -31.69 -24.23
CA ALA A 169 -1.95 -31.82 -23.02
C ALA A 169 -1.11 -31.35 -21.83
N ASP A 170 -1.73 -30.51 -21.01
CA ASP A 170 -1.17 -29.87 -19.84
C ASP A 170 -0.45 -30.91 -18.96
N THR A 171 0.88 -30.90 -18.96
CA THR A 171 1.65 -31.97 -18.33
C THR A 171 1.52 -31.90 -16.80
N ALA A 172 1.77 -33.02 -16.10
CA ALA A 172 1.81 -33.00 -14.64
C ALA A 172 2.85 -32.01 -14.09
N GLU A 173 3.91 -31.78 -14.85
CA GLU A 173 4.95 -30.78 -14.58
C GLU A 173 4.41 -29.34 -14.73
N ASP A 174 3.66 -29.04 -15.78
CA ASP A 174 3.02 -27.72 -15.96
C ASP A 174 2.05 -27.39 -14.82
N LYS A 175 1.28 -28.39 -14.36
CA LYS A 175 0.39 -28.25 -13.21
C LYS A 175 1.16 -27.93 -11.93
N ARG A 176 2.30 -28.62 -11.72
CA ARG A 176 3.18 -28.40 -10.58
C ARG A 176 3.75 -26.98 -10.61
N ILE A 177 4.35 -26.56 -11.72
CA ILE A 177 4.93 -25.21 -11.90
C ILE A 177 3.87 -24.13 -11.63
N ARG A 178 2.64 -24.29 -12.13
CA ARG A 178 1.55 -23.34 -11.85
C ARG A 178 1.16 -23.26 -10.38
N SER A 179 1.16 -24.38 -9.64
CA SER A 179 0.90 -24.36 -8.19
C SER A 179 1.97 -23.58 -7.47
N PHE A 180 3.23 -23.87 -7.75
CA PHE A 180 4.39 -23.19 -7.16
C PHE A 180 4.36 -21.68 -7.45
N VAL A 181 4.17 -21.27 -8.71
CA VAL A 181 4.08 -19.85 -9.07
C VAL A 181 2.91 -19.18 -8.36
N ARG A 182 1.76 -19.85 -8.25
CA ARG A 182 0.58 -19.31 -7.57
C ARG A 182 0.83 -19.10 -6.08
N GLU A 183 1.38 -20.10 -5.40
CA GLU A 183 1.68 -20.05 -3.96
C GLU A 183 2.72 -18.97 -3.66
N TYR A 184 3.81 -18.93 -4.45
CA TYR A 184 4.82 -17.88 -4.35
C TYR A 184 4.20 -16.49 -4.54
N CYS A 185 3.50 -16.26 -5.65
CA CYS A 185 2.92 -14.96 -5.96
C CYS A 185 1.85 -14.54 -4.95
N ARG A 186 1.14 -15.48 -4.33
CA ARG A 186 0.18 -15.17 -3.27
C ARG A 186 0.88 -14.65 -2.02
N ALA A 187 1.93 -15.33 -1.56
CA ALA A 187 2.71 -14.89 -0.40
C ALA A 187 3.43 -13.56 -0.67
N ALA A 188 4.03 -13.41 -1.85
CA ALA A 188 4.66 -12.17 -2.28
C ALA A 188 3.66 -11.01 -2.36
N ALA A 189 2.45 -11.25 -2.89
CA ALA A 189 1.41 -10.23 -2.97
C ALA A 189 0.99 -9.71 -1.59
N THR A 190 0.83 -10.58 -0.59
CA THR A 190 0.49 -10.16 0.77
C THR A 190 1.54 -9.22 1.34
N ARG A 191 2.82 -9.62 1.30
CA ARG A 191 3.91 -8.77 1.80
C ARG A 191 4.04 -7.46 1.02
N TYR A 192 3.87 -7.52 -0.29
CA TYR A 192 3.94 -6.35 -1.15
C TYR A 192 2.83 -5.35 -0.81
N VAL A 193 1.60 -5.82 -0.64
CA VAL A 193 0.46 -4.98 -0.24
C VAL A 193 0.72 -4.36 1.13
N ASP A 194 1.12 -5.15 2.11
CA ASP A 194 1.44 -4.65 3.45
C ASP A 194 2.56 -3.61 3.41
N ALA A 195 3.59 -3.85 2.59
CA ALA A 195 4.71 -2.92 2.47
C ALA A 195 4.31 -1.59 1.82
N ILE A 196 3.53 -1.63 0.73
CA ILE A 196 3.01 -0.43 0.09
C ILE A 196 2.09 0.34 1.04
N CYS A 197 1.12 -0.33 1.68
CA CYS A 197 0.15 0.34 2.53
C CYS A 197 0.77 0.87 3.83
N LEU A 198 1.54 0.06 4.56
CA LEU A 198 2.04 0.40 5.89
C LEU A 198 3.39 1.12 5.88
N TYR A 199 4.34 0.67 5.05
CA TYR A 199 5.70 1.21 5.09
C TYR A 199 5.90 2.39 4.14
N VAL A 200 5.11 2.47 3.07
CA VAL A 200 5.17 3.60 2.12
C VAL A 200 4.06 4.62 2.40
N VAL A 201 2.80 4.25 2.15
CA VAL A 201 1.67 5.20 2.19
C VAL A 201 1.46 5.73 3.62
N GLU A 202 1.26 4.84 4.59
CA GLU A 202 1.00 5.22 5.99
C GLU A 202 2.15 6.05 6.56
N ARG A 203 3.39 5.58 6.33
CA ARG A 203 4.58 6.28 6.80
C ARG A 203 4.70 7.69 6.21
N ARG A 204 4.45 7.88 4.92
CA ARG A 204 4.69 9.15 4.22
C ARG A 204 3.54 10.15 4.31
N LEU A 205 2.30 9.69 4.40
CA LEU A 205 1.13 10.56 4.47
C LEU A 205 0.67 10.83 5.90
N PHE A 206 0.70 9.83 6.79
CA PHE A 206 0.02 9.93 8.07
C PHE A 206 0.97 9.93 9.27
N LYS A 207 1.99 9.07 9.29
CA LYS A 207 2.91 8.97 10.44
C LYS A 207 3.70 10.26 10.67
N ASN A 208 3.50 10.91 11.82
CA ASN A 208 4.12 12.18 12.21
C ASN A 208 3.92 13.29 11.15
N CYS A 209 2.77 13.27 10.46
CA CYS A 209 2.48 14.20 9.37
C CYS A 209 2.42 15.65 9.85
N ASP A 210 1.90 15.89 11.05
CA ASP A 210 1.81 17.17 11.74
C ASP A 210 3.18 17.82 11.96
N VAL A 211 4.14 17.05 12.50
CA VAL A 211 5.52 17.51 12.74
C VAL A 211 6.19 17.80 11.41
N ARG A 212 6.11 16.87 10.44
CA ARG A 212 6.76 17.05 9.14
C ARG A 212 6.18 18.22 8.35
N PHE A 213 4.86 18.39 8.39
CA PHE A 213 4.21 19.50 7.72
C PHE A 213 4.63 20.81 8.36
N THR A 214 4.63 20.90 9.68
CA THR A 214 5.05 22.10 10.42
C THR A 214 6.51 22.43 10.14
N ASP A 215 7.42 21.46 10.20
CA ASP A 215 8.84 21.65 9.89
C ASP A 215 9.06 22.11 8.44
N TRP A 216 8.30 21.53 7.50
CA TRP A 216 8.37 21.90 6.09
C TRP A 216 7.81 23.31 5.85
N PHE A 217 6.70 23.64 6.50
CA PHE A 217 6.03 24.93 6.40
C PHE A 217 6.86 26.05 7.02
N MET A 218 7.41 25.84 8.22
CA MET A 218 8.20 26.83 8.95
C MET A 218 9.57 27.12 8.33
N LYS A 219 10.07 26.26 7.43
CA LYS A 219 11.30 26.54 6.66
C LYS A 219 11.12 27.66 5.65
N ASP A 220 9.88 27.97 5.28
CA ASP A 220 9.58 29.10 4.41
C ASP A 220 9.45 30.37 5.26
N ASN A 221 10.45 31.24 5.20
CA ASN A 221 10.45 32.52 5.90
C ASN A 221 9.71 33.63 5.13
N ALA A 222 9.32 33.39 3.87
CA ALA A 222 8.67 34.40 3.03
C ALA A 222 7.16 34.54 3.29
N VAL A 223 6.58 33.58 4.02
CA VAL A 223 5.14 33.35 4.19
C VAL A 223 4.40 34.52 4.81
N LEU A 224 4.86 35.01 5.96
CA LEU A 224 4.18 36.09 6.68
C LEU A 224 4.34 37.44 6.00
N ALA A 225 5.30 37.59 5.08
CA ALA A 225 5.53 38.84 4.36
C ALA A 225 4.49 39.08 3.24
N HIS A 226 3.89 38.02 2.70
CA HIS A 226 2.93 38.08 1.60
C HIS A 226 1.46 38.04 2.04
N VAL A 227 1.19 37.62 3.27
CA VAL A 227 -0.17 37.61 3.84
C VAL A 227 -0.60 39.05 4.13
N ARG A 228 -1.51 39.58 3.32
CA ARG A 228 -2.07 40.93 3.49
C ARG A 228 -3.58 40.85 3.73
N GLU A 229 -4.03 41.52 4.77
CA GLU A 229 -5.46 41.65 5.05
C GLU A 229 -6.18 42.33 3.87
N PRO A 230 -7.31 41.78 3.38
CA PRO A 230 -8.12 42.42 2.36
C PRO A 230 -8.55 43.83 2.78
N ALA A 231 -8.48 44.78 1.84
CA ALA A 231 -8.75 46.19 2.12
C ALA A 231 -10.14 46.45 2.74
N HIS A 232 -11.14 45.63 2.37
CA HIS A 232 -12.49 45.74 2.91
C HIS A 232 -12.58 45.30 4.38
N ILE A 233 -11.90 44.21 4.78
CA ILE A 233 -11.83 43.78 6.19
C ILE A 233 -11.07 44.81 7.01
N SER A 234 -9.96 45.35 6.48
CA SER A 234 -9.19 46.40 7.14
C SER A 234 -10.03 47.66 7.39
N SER A 235 -10.82 48.07 6.39
CA SER A 235 -11.72 49.24 6.48
C SER A 235 -12.87 49.00 7.46
N LEU A 236 -13.43 47.78 7.46
CA LEU A 236 -14.47 47.37 8.38
C LEU A 236 -13.95 47.39 9.83
N ARG A 237 -12.76 46.81 10.06
CA ARG A 237 -12.07 46.80 11.37
C ARG A 237 -11.79 48.20 11.91
N LYS A 238 -11.50 49.17 11.03
CA LYS A 238 -11.32 50.57 11.43
C LYS A 238 -12.65 51.29 11.73
N SER A 239 -13.72 50.97 11.02
CA SER A 239 -15.00 51.68 11.13
C SER A 239 -15.96 51.10 12.18
N LEU A 240 -15.94 49.79 12.41
CA LEU A 240 -16.83 49.14 13.37
C LEU A 240 -16.71 49.68 14.81
N PRO A 241 -15.48 49.85 15.36
CA PRO A 241 -15.33 50.37 16.73
C PRO A 241 -15.91 51.78 16.91
N ILE A 242 -15.84 52.61 15.87
CA ILE A 242 -16.39 53.96 15.88
C ILE A 242 -17.92 53.89 15.92
N LYS A 243 -18.53 53.10 15.03
CA LYS A 243 -19.97 52.88 14.99
C LYS A 243 -20.53 52.26 16.28
N ILE A 244 -19.78 51.34 16.91
CA ILE A 244 -20.15 50.76 18.20
C ILE A 244 -20.15 51.84 19.30
N LYS A 245 -19.14 52.70 19.35
CA LYS A 245 -19.10 53.80 20.33
C LYS A 245 -20.23 54.81 20.13
N GLU A 246 -20.53 55.15 18.88
CA GLU A 246 -21.65 56.06 18.54
C GLU A 246 -22.99 55.48 18.98
N THR A 247 -23.24 54.20 18.68
CA THR A 247 -24.48 53.52 19.08
C THR A 247 -24.60 53.36 20.60
N GLN A 248 -23.49 53.10 21.31
CA GLN A 248 -23.47 53.06 22.77
C GLN A 248 -23.72 54.42 23.42
N LEU A 249 -23.17 55.52 22.85
CA LEU A 249 -23.43 56.88 23.32
C LEU A 249 -24.91 57.28 23.13
N CYS A 250 -25.53 56.89 22.02
CA CYS A 250 -26.95 57.13 21.78
C CYS A 250 -27.85 56.31 22.73
N LEU A 251 -27.44 55.10 23.13
CA LEU A 251 -28.20 54.24 24.05
C LEU A 251 -28.00 54.62 25.53
N GLY A 252 -26.88 55.21 25.92
CA GLY A 252 -26.61 55.70 27.29
C GLY A 252 -27.27 57.03 27.64
N HIS A 253 -28.07 57.60 26.73
CA HIS A 253 -28.83 58.84 26.91
C HIS A 253 -30.35 58.65 26.78
N SER A 254 -30.83 57.39 26.85
CA SER A 254 -32.25 57.04 27.04
C SER A 254 -32.49 56.59 28.48
#